data_AF-A0A941TG61-F1
#
_entry.id   AF-A0A941TG61-F1
#
_cell.length_a   1.000
_cell.length_b   1.000
_cell.length_c   1.000
_cell.angle_alpha   90.00
_cell.angle_beta   90.00
_cell.angle_gamma   90.00
#
_symmetry.space_group_name_H-M   'P 1'
#
loop_
_entity.id
_entity.type
_entity.pdbx_description
1 polymer ?
#
loop_
_entity_poly.entity_id
_entity_poly.type
_entity_poly.pdbx_seq_one_letter_code
_entity_poly.pdbx_strand_id
1 'polypeptide(L)'
;MRRIFLSAAAGVVVSVSGDAVFAQDMPSGSYSSWSEAQKQQAATFLGAHCQQAEQCGGYIAAARTGLARASYEAAACIAACFASNLPADYPELDEIRKVAHTNAEQAKKLGSSYEPRFAPDVPAPPPPAAAPSK
;
A
#
# COMPACT_ATOMS: atom_id res chain seq x y z
N MET A 1 -47.78 -38.05 -14.55
CA MET A 1 -46.52 -38.46 -15.23
C MET A 1 -45.41 -37.53 -14.76
N ARG A 2 -44.49 -38.03 -13.93
CA ARG A 2 -43.33 -37.29 -13.39
C ARG A 2 -42.10 -37.72 -14.19
N ARG A 3 -41.40 -36.78 -14.83
CA ARG A 3 -40.04 -36.99 -15.36
C ARG A 3 -39.10 -36.06 -14.63
N ILE A 4 -38.32 -36.61 -13.71
CA ILE A 4 -37.21 -35.92 -13.06
C ILE A 4 -35.98 -36.20 -13.93
N PHE A 5 -35.47 -35.17 -14.60
CA PHE A 5 -34.18 -35.23 -15.28
C PHE A 5 -33.10 -34.97 -14.23
N LEU A 6 -32.34 -36.02 -13.87
CA LEU A 6 -31.03 -35.87 -13.23
C LEU A 6 -30.03 -35.47 -14.32
N SER A 7 -29.67 -34.19 -14.39
CA SER A 7 -28.48 -33.76 -15.13
C SER A 7 -27.29 -33.75 -14.19
N ALA A 8 -26.36 -34.66 -14.44
CA ALA A 8 -25.04 -34.68 -13.83
C ALA A 8 -24.23 -33.48 -14.38
N ALA A 9 -24.09 -32.43 -13.58
CA ALA A 9 -23.10 -31.40 -13.84
C ALA A 9 -21.73 -31.92 -13.36
N ALA A 10 -20.95 -32.44 -14.30
CA ALA A 10 -19.52 -32.66 -14.10
C ALA A 10 -18.87 -31.28 -13.88
N GLY A 11 -18.67 -30.92 -12.62
CA GLY A 11 -17.97 -29.70 -12.24
C GLY A 11 -16.51 -29.79 -12.69
N VAL A 12 -16.14 -28.94 -13.65
CA VAL A 12 -14.74 -28.63 -13.94
C VAL A 12 -14.20 -27.90 -12.72
N VAL A 13 -13.45 -28.61 -11.88
CA VAL A 13 -12.65 -27.97 -10.84
C VAL A 13 -11.47 -27.33 -11.56
N VAL A 14 -11.60 -26.05 -11.89
CA VAL A 14 -10.45 -25.22 -12.25
C VAL A 14 -9.65 -25.07 -10.96
N SER A 15 -8.68 -25.96 -10.76
CA SER A 15 -7.66 -25.80 -9.73
C SER A 15 -6.78 -24.61 -10.12
N VAL A 16 -7.26 -23.40 -9.80
CA VAL A 16 -6.39 -22.24 -9.72
C VAL A 16 -5.42 -22.57 -8.59
N SER A 17 -4.17 -22.84 -8.92
CA SER A 17 -3.09 -23.04 -7.96
C SER A 17 -2.84 -21.69 -7.28
N GLY A 18 -3.74 -21.33 -6.37
CA GLY A 18 -3.69 -20.13 -5.56
C GLY A 18 -2.83 -20.41 -4.34
N ASP A 19 -1.52 -20.48 -4.54
CA ASP A 19 -0.54 -20.46 -3.45
C ASP A 19 0.68 -19.65 -3.89
N ALA A 20 0.45 -18.43 -4.40
CA ALA A 20 1.43 -17.39 -4.19
C ALA A 20 1.30 -16.97 -2.72
N VAL A 21 2.00 -17.70 -1.84
CA VAL A 21 2.30 -17.23 -0.50
C VAL A 21 3.15 -15.97 -0.68
N PHE A 22 2.50 -14.81 -0.80
CA PHE A 22 3.15 -13.50 -0.86
C PHE A 22 3.67 -13.13 0.54
N ALA A 23 4.59 -13.92 1.06
CA ALA A 23 5.47 -13.48 2.14
C ALA A 23 6.58 -12.65 1.50
N GLN A 24 6.28 -11.46 0.99
CA GLN A 24 7.29 -10.69 0.29
C GLN A 24 7.06 -9.19 0.45
N ASP A 25 8.06 -8.61 1.11
CA ASP A 25 8.31 -7.18 1.24
C ASP A 25 8.14 -6.41 -0.07
N MET A 26 8.21 -5.09 0.00
CA MET A 26 8.18 -4.22 -1.17
C MET A 26 9.15 -4.70 -2.27
N PRO A 27 8.72 -4.77 -3.55
CA PRO A 27 9.62 -5.11 -4.63
C PRO A 27 10.82 -4.15 -4.66
N SER A 28 12.01 -4.69 -4.87
CA SER A 28 13.22 -3.87 -4.97
C SER A 28 13.28 -3.09 -6.28
N GLY A 29 13.97 -1.96 -6.28
CA GLY A 29 14.25 -1.17 -7.49
C GLY A 29 13.18 -0.12 -7.79
N SER A 30 13.28 0.48 -8.98
CA SER A 30 12.40 1.57 -9.43
C SER A 30 11.01 1.05 -9.80
N TYR A 31 9.96 1.81 -9.55
CA TYR A 31 8.58 1.49 -9.91
C TYR A 31 8.44 1.19 -11.41
N SER A 32 9.13 1.96 -12.24
CA SER A 32 9.22 1.79 -13.70
C SER A 32 9.77 0.43 -14.14
N SER A 33 10.53 -0.26 -13.29
CA SER A 33 11.09 -1.59 -13.56
C SER A 33 10.18 -2.74 -13.10
N TRP A 34 9.13 -2.43 -12.34
CA TRP A 34 8.23 -3.46 -11.81
C TRP A 34 7.31 -4.01 -12.88
N SER A 35 7.17 -5.33 -12.89
CA SER A 35 6.10 -6.03 -13.60
C SER A 35 4.73 -5.71 -12.99
N GLU A 36 3.65 -5.95 -13.75
CA GLU A 36 2.28 -5.78 -13.25
C GLU A 36 1.98 -6.63 -12.01
N ALA A 37 2.54 -7.84 -11.94
CA ALA A 37 2.43 -8.70 -10.77
C ALA A 37 3.09 -8.07 -9.52
N GLN A 38 4.27 -7.48 -9.68
CA GLN A 38 4.96 -6.77 -8.59
C GLN A 38 4.21 -5.52 -8.16
N LYS A 39 3.60 -4.77 -9.09
CA LYS A 39 2.75 -3.62 -8.76
C LYS A 39 1.53 -4.03 -7.94
N GLN A 40 0.84 -5.10 -8.36
CA GLN A 40 -0.33 -5.62 -7.63
C GLN A 40 0.05 -6.14 -6.24
N GLN A 41 1.19 -6.82 -6.13
CA GLN A 41 1.75 -7.27 -4.86
C GLN A 41 2.08 -6.08 -3.94
N ALA A 42 2.78 -5.07 -4.45
CA ALA A 42 3.11 -3.85 -3.69
C ALA A 42 1.85 -3.12 -3.21
N ALA A 43 0.83 -3.00 -4.06
CA ALA A 43 -0.44 -2.37 -3.69
C ALA A 43 -1.14 -3.14 -2.55
N THR A 44 -1.16 -4.47 -2.62
CA THR A 44 -1.76 -5.34 -1.59
C THR A 44 -0.98 -5.22 -0.27
N PHE A 45 0.35 -5.28 -0.34
CA PHE A 45 1.24 -5.16 0.81
C PHE A 45 1.10 -3.79 1.48
N LEU A 46 1.24 -2.69 0.74
CA LEU A 46 1.16 -1.33 1.29
C LEU A 46 -0.22 -1.02 1.85
N GLY A 47 -1.28 -1.50 1.21
CA GLY A 47 -2.65 -1.38 1.71
C GLY A 47 -2.78 -1.96 3.13
N ALA A 48 -2.34 -3.21 3.32
CA ALA A 48 -2.36 -3.85 4.63
C ALA A 48 -1.38 -3.19 5.62
N HIS A 49 -0.13 -2.98 5.20
CA HIS A 49 0.95 -2.44 6.02
C HIS A 49 0.61 -1.04 6.55
N CYS A 50 0.21 -0.11 5.68
CA CYS A 50 -0.05 1.27 6.08
C CYS A 50 -1.37 1.46 6.84
N GLN A 51 -2.37 0.58 6.64
CA GLN A 51 -3.59 0.59 7.45
C GLN A 51 -3.38 -0.02 8.84
N GLN A 52 -2.39 -0.89 9.00
CA GLN A 52 -2.08 -1.57 10.26
C GLN A 52 -0.87 -0.99 10.97
N ALA A 53 -0.18 -0.02 10.37
CA ALA A 53 1.01 0.61 10.95
C ALA A 53 0.67 1.13 12.35
N GLU A 54 1.39 0.65 13.37
CA GLU A 54 1.11 0.97 14.79
C GLU A 54 1.04 2.48 15.03
N GLN A 55 1.91 3.24 14.35
CA GLN A 55 1.96 4.70 14.36
C GLN A 55 0.68 5.39 13.87
N CYS A 56 -0.12 4.73 13.01
CA CYS A 56 -1.41 5.23 12.53
C CYS A 56 -2.60 4.62 13.27
N GLY A 57 -2.42 3.47 13.94
CA GLY A 57 -3.50 2.68 14.55
C GLY A 57 -4.34 3.45 15.56
N GLY A 58 -3.72 4.29 16.39
CA GLY A 58 -4.42 5.15 17.36
C GLY A 58 -5.36 6.17 16.70
N TYR A 59 -4.90 6.80 15.62
CA TYR A 59 -5.71 7.74 14.84
C TYR A 59 -6.84 7.02 14.10
N ILE A 60 -6.57 5.85 13.51
CA ILE A 60 -7.57 5.05 12.79
C ILE A 60 -8.68 4.59 13.75
N ALA A 61 -8.33 4.12 14.95
CA ALA A 61 -9.31 3.72 15.95
C ALA A 61 -10.19 4.91 16.39
N ALA A 62 -9.59 6.06 16.66
CA ALA A 62 -10.32 7.29 17.02
C ALA A 62 -11.15 7.87 15.85
N ALA A 63 -10.70 7.71 14.61
CA ALA A 63 -11.46 8.10 13.43
C ALA A 63 -12.76 7.28 13.31
N ARG A 64 -12.71 5.98 13.62
CA ARG A 64 -13.89 5.09 13.63
C ARG A 64 -14.93 5.48 14.67
N THR A 65 -14.57 6.22 15.72
CA THR A 65 -15.52 6.78 16.70
C THR A 65 -16.13 8.10 16.25
N GLY A 66 -15.86 8.57 15.02
CA GLY A 66 -16.44 9.78 14.45
C GLY A 66 -15.71 11.08 14.80
N LEU A 67 -14.50 11.01 15.37
CA LEU A 67 -13.73 12.20 15.68
C LEU A 67 -13.09 12.78 14.41
N ALA A 68 -13.62 13.90 13.92
CA ALA A 68 -13.16 14.54 12.69
C ALA A 68 -11.65 14.81 12.66
N ARG A 69 -11.07 15.29 13.78
CA ARG A 69 -9.61 15.46 13.93
C ARG A 69 -8.86 14.16 13.64
N ALA A 70 -9.28 13.06 14.26
CA ALA A 70 -8.63 11.77 14.13
C ALA A 70 -8.76 11.21 12.70
N SER A 71 -9.85 11.49 11.98
CA SER A 71 -9.99 11.12 10.57
C SER A 71 -8.93 11.80 9.70
N TYR A 72 -8.66 13.09 9.92
CA TYR A 72 -7.60 13.81 9.20
C TYR A 72 -6.21 13.32 9.62
N GLU A 73 -5.97 13.05 10.90
CA GLU A 73 -4.69 12.47 11.37
C GLU A 73 -4.44 11.09 10.76
N ALA A 74 -5.47 10.24 10.71
CA ALA A 74 -5.39 8.92 10.10
C ALA A 74 -5.09 9.01 8.60
N ALA A 75 -5.80 9.88 7.87
CA ALA A 75 -5.55 10.10 6.45
C ALA A 75 -4.13 10.62 6.18
N ALA A 76 -3.67 11.58 6.98
CA ALA A 76 -2.31 12.12 6.88
C ALA A 76 -1.24 11.05 7.16
N CYS A 77 -1.45 10.22 8.18
CA CYS A 77 -0.53 9.15 8.56
C CYS A 77 -0.45 8.04 7.51
N ILE A 78 -1.59 7.60 6.98
CA ILE A 78 -1.64 6.58 5.93
C ILE A 78 -0.93 7.12 4.67
N ALA A 79 -1.22 8.33 4.23
CA ALA A 79 -0.57 8.92 3.06
C ALA A 79 0.95 9.08 3.25
N ALA A 80 1.41 9.49 4.44
CA ALA A 80 2.83 9.56 4.76
C ALA A 80 3.50 8.17 4.75
N CYS A 81 2.80 7.12 5.21
CA CYS A 81 3.28 5.75 5.14
C CYS A 81 3.46 5.27 3.69
N PHE A 82 2.48 5.53 2.81
CA PHE A 82 2.60 5.22 1.38
C PHE A 82 3.79 5.95 0.76
N ALA A 83 3.89 7.27 0.96
CA ALA A 83 4.97 8.07 0.40
C ALA A 83 6.37 7.69 0.93
N SER A 84 6.47 7.07 2.11
CA SER A 84 7.75 6.62 2.67
C SER A 84 8.19 5.25 2.16
N ASN A 85 7.27 4.45 1.63
CA ASN A 85 7.57 3.09 1.16
C ASN A 85 7.55 2.98 -0.38
N LEU A 86 6.99 3.94 -1.09
CA LEU A 86 6.99 3.96 -2.55
C LEU A 86 8.34 4.41 -3.12
N PRO A 87 8.80 3.84 -4.25
CA PRO A 87 9.99 4.32 -4.95
C PRO A 87 9.85 5.76 -5.42
N ALA A 88 10.99 6.46 -5.53
CA ALA A 88 11.04 7.87 -5.93
C ALA A 88 10.46 8.14 -7.34
N ASP A 89 10.48 7.16 -8.24
CA ASP A 89 9.93 7.28 -9.60
C ASP A 89 8.44 6.91 -9.69
N TYR A 90 7.75 6.73 -8.56
CA TYR A 90 6.31 6.51 -8.56
C TYR A 90 5.56 7.77 -9.05
N PRO A 91 4.71 7.68 -10.11
CA PRO A 91 4.16 8.85 -10.79
C PRO A 91 3.36 9.84 -9.92
N GLU A 92 2.73 9.36 -8.84
CA GLU A 92 1.86 10.17 -7.98
C GLU A 92 2.48 10.45 -6.61
N LEU A 93 3.79 10.22 -6.44
CA LEU A 93 4.44 10.32 -5.13
C LEU A 93 4.28 11.71 -4.50
N ASP A 94 4.48 12.76 -5.30
CA ASP A 94 4.33 14.14 -4.84
C ASP A 94 2.88 14.49 -4.49
N GLU A 95 1.90 13.95 -5.21
CA GLU A 95 0.49 14.16 -4.88
C GLU A 95 0.13 13.44 -3.57
N ILE A 96 0.65 12.23 -3.33
CA ILE A 96 0.48 11.52 -2.06
C ILE A 96 1.10 12.32 -0.90
N ARG A 97 2.30 12.88 -1.07
CA ARG A 97 2.94 13.77 -0.08
C ARG A 97 2.07 15.00 0.21
N LYS A 98 1.53 15.62 -0.83
CA LYS A 98 0.61 16.75 -0.69
C LYS A 98 -0.70 16.39 0.00
N VAL A 99 -1.25 15.20 -0.25
CA VAL A 99 -2.42 14.68 0.48
C VAL A 99 -2.10 14.53 1.97
N ALA A 100 -0.92 14.00 2.31
CA ALA A 100 -0.49 13.88 3.70
C ALA A 100 -0.43 15.24 4.40
N HIS A 101 0.22 16.23 3.77
CA HIS A 101 0.28 17.61 4.29
C HIS A 101 -1.11 18.27 4.38
N THR A 102 -1.94 18.13 3.35
CA THR A 102 -3.27 18.76 3.32
C THR A 102 -4.14 18.24 4.46
N ASN A 103 -4.14 16.94 4.72
CA ASN A 103 -4.87 16.35 5.83
C ASN A 103 -4.29 16.75 7.19
N ALA A 104 -2.96 16.81 7.32
CA ALA A 104 -2.32 17.31 8.54
C ALA A 104 -2.72 18.76 8.84
N GLU A 105 -2.79 19.63 7.84
CA GLU A 105 -3.28 21.01 8.02
C GLU A 105 -4.75 21.06 8.44
N GLN A 106 -5.62 20.18 7.92
CA GLN A 106 -6.99 20.08 8.42
C GLN A 106 -7.06 19.58 9.87
N ALA A 107 -6.21 18.61 10.24
CA ALA A 107 -6.11 18.13 11.61
C ALA A 107 -5.64 19.26 12.56
N LYS A 108 -4.65 20.06 12.14
CA LYS A 108 -4.13 21.21 12.92
C LYS A 108 -5.20 22.26 13.20
N LYS A 109 -6.06 22.57 12.22
CA LYS A 109 -7.22 23.47 12.41
C LYS A 109 -8.19 22.97 13.49
N LEU A 110 -8.17 21.67 13.78
CA LEU A 110 -8.96 21.01 14.82
C LEU A 110 -8.17 20.75 16.12
N GLY A 111 -6.99 21.35 16.27
CA GLY A 111 -6.15 21.24 17.47
C GLY A 111 -5.18 20.05 17.50
N SER A 112 -4.94 19.40 16.36
CA SER A 112 -3.88 18.38 16.25
C SER A 112 -2.48 19.01 16.25
N SER A 113 -1.51 18.26 16.77
CA SER A 113 -0.06 18.52 16.62
C SER A 113 0.62 17.53 15.65
N TYR A 114 -0.15 16.71 14.94
CA TYR A 114 0.39 15.72 14.01
C TYR A 114 1.11 16.39 12.84
N GLU A 115 2.32 15.92 12.56
CA GLU A 115 3.13 16.31 11.41
C GLU A 115 3.54 15.05 10.64
N PRO A 116 3.21 14.92 9.34
CA PRO A 116 3.60 13.78 8.54
C PRO A 116 5.12 13.76 8.39
N ARG A 117 5.72 12.58 8.56
CA ARG A 117 7.15 12.35 8.33
C ARG A 117 7.30 11.43 7.13
N PHE A 118 8.21 11.81 6.24
CA PHE A 118 8.60 11.00 5.11
C PHE A 118 10.01 10.47 5.38
N ALA A 119 10.23 9.17 5.15
CA ALA A 119 11.58 8.65 5.13
C ALA A 119 12.40 9.42 4.07
N PRO A 120 13.69 9.71 4.33
CA PRO A 120 14.54 10.25 3.27
C PRO A 120 14.53 9.27 2.10
N ASP A 121 14.44 9.79 0.87
CA ASP A 121 14.43 8.98 -0.35
C ASP A 121 15.58 7.97 -0.28
N VAL A 122 15.27 6.67 -0.15
CA VAL A 122 16.32 5.65 -0.17
C VAL A 122 16.94 5.71 -1.55
N PRO A 123 18.22 6.10 -1.69
CA PRO A 123 18.85 6.20 -3.00
C PRO A 123 18.79 4.83 -3.68
N ALA A 124 18.50 4.83 -4.98
CA ALA A 124 18.51 3.61 -5.76
C ALA A 124 19.83 2.84 -5.51
N PRO A 125 19.79 1.51 -5.32
CA PRO A 125 21.01 0.74 -5.13
C PRO A 125 21.95 1.01 -6.32
N PRO A 126 23.26 1.18 -6.08
CA PRO A 126 24.20 1.43 -7.15
C PRO A 126 24.11 0.31 -8.20
N PRO A 127 24.29 0.62 -9.50
CA PRO A 127 24.26 -0.40 -10.54
C PRO A 127 25.28 -1.50 -10.21
N PRO A 128 24.99 -2.78 -10.51
CA PRO A 128 25.92 -3.87 -10.26
C PRO A 128 27.26 -3.54 -10.91
N ALA A 129 28.34 -3.69 -10.14
CA ALA A 129 29.69 -3.42 -10.62
C ALA A 129 29.91 -4.18 -11.93
N ALA A 130 30.30 -3.47 -12.99
CA ALA A 130 30.59 -4.06 -14.28
C ALA A 130 31.58 -5.21 -14.08
N ALA A 131 31.20 -6.42 -14.49
CA ALA A 131 32.06 -7.58 -14.39
C ALA A 131 33.38 -7.28 -15.13
N PRO A 132 34.56 -7.60 -14.54
CA PRO A 132 35.82 -7.34 -15.21
C PRO A 132 35.85 -8.10 -16.53
N SER A 133 36.05 -7.37 -17.63
CA SER A 133 36.32 -7.96 -18.93
C SER A 133 37.61 -8.78 -18.81
N LYS A 134 37.52 -10.09 -19.10
CA LYS A 134 38.66 -10.98 -19.22
C LYS A 134 39.38 -10.77 -20.54
#